data_AF-A0A5C7PZD9-F1
#
_entry.id   AF-A0A5C7PZD9-F1
#
_cell.length_a   1.000
_cell.length_b   1.000
_cell.length_c   1.000
_cell.angle_alpha   90.00
_cell.angle_beta   90.00
_cell.angle_gamma   90.00
#
_symmetry.space_group_name_H-M   'P 1'
#
loop_
_entity.id
_entity.type
_entity.pdbx_description
1 polymer ?
#
loop_
_entity_poly.entity_id
_entity_poly.type
_entity_poly.pdbx_seq_one_letter_code
_entity_poly.pdbx_strand_id
1 'polypeptide(L)'
;MSQDVKTMTMEEVTSFVHQSEDQLGLPRTESFKSLGAARMRALKLQSELNQPQGNTMIEDQGTAPAPEVAPEVAVDKSKYDTSARRGPNLGTGAYAKQRIREGADNKTILAEIREKFPDANTSASSIAFYRNAVKKESVPKTGDEYRAEAAKMRELALELDAKAQAADEAAAKAAEQAAAPAAE
;
A
#
# COMPACT_ATOMS: atom_id res chain seq x y z
N MET A 1 -25.66 9.38 -15.90
CA MET A 1 -25.63 7.98 -15.46
C MET A 1 -24.17 7.56 -15.40
N SER A 2 -23.59 7.42 -14.21
CA SER A 2 -22.21 6.94 -14.07
C SER A 2 -22.18 5.46 -14.42
N GLN A 3 -21.60 5.12 -15.57
CA GLN A 3 -21.41 3.72 -15.95
C GLN A 3 -20.24 3.15 -15.12
N ASP A 4 -20.48 2.06 -14.39
CA ASP A 4 -19.48 1.36 -13.59
C ASP A 4 -18.56 0.52 -14.50
N VAL A 5 -17.51 1.15 -15.01
CA VAL A 5 -16.48 0.52 -15.86
C VAL A 5 -15.83 -0.73 -15.21
N LYS A 6 -15.91 -0.84 -13.88
CA LYS A 6 -15.32 -1.94 -13.10
C LYS A 6 -16.04 -3.27 -13.27
N THR A 7 -17.32 -3.27 -13.65
CA THR A 7 -18.12 -4.50 -13.83
C THR A 7 -18.28 -4.89 -15.29
N MET A 8 -17.97 -3.99 -16.23
CA MET A 8 -18.08 -4.22 -17.67
C MET A 8 -17.13 -5.31 -18.19
N THR A 9 -17.61 -6.05 -19.18
CA THR A 9 -16.87 -7.04 -19.96
C THR A 9 -15.90 -6.37 -20.95
N MET A 10 -15.02 -7.15 -21.57
CA MET A 10 -14.00 -6.61 -22.50
C MET A 10 -14.61 -5.88 -23.69
N GLU A 11 -15.71 -6.38 -24.23
CA GLU A 11 -16.41 -5.77 -25.37
C GLU A 11 -17.08 -4.45 -24.97
N GLU A 12 -17.71 -4.42 -23.79
CA GLU A 12 -18.37 -3.23 -23.25
C GLU A 12 -17.35 -2.13 -22.92
N VAL A 13 -16.23 -2.47 -22.27
CA VAL A 13 -15.17 -1.50 -21.95
C VAL A 13 -14.52 -0.96 -23.22
N THR A 14 -14.28 -1.81 -24.22
CA THR A 14 -13.68 -1.38 -25.50
C THR A 14 -14.61 -0.42 -26.24
N SER A 15 -15.91 -0.73 -26.28
CA SER A 15 -16.93 0.14 -26.88
C SER A 15 -17.03 1.49 -26.15
N PHE A 16 -16.97 1.48 -24.82
CA PHE A 16 -16.95 2.69 -24.01
C PHE A 16 -15.71 3.55 -24.28
N VAL A 17 -14.53 2.94 -24.40
CA VAL A 17 -13.30 3.65 -24.74
C VAL A 17 -13.43 4.30 -26.12
N HIS A 18 -13.85 3.57 -27.14
CA HIS A 18 -14.02 4.12 -28.49
C HIS A 18 -15.02 5.28 -28.51
N GLN A 19 -16.17 5.11 -27.86
CA GLN A 19 -17.18 6.17 -27.76
C GLN A 19 -16.65 7.42 -27.03
N SER A 20 -15.79 7.25 -26.04
CA SER A 20 -15.19 8.35 -25.29
C SER A 20 -14.03 9.01 -26.06
N GLU A 21 -13.25 8.22 -26.82
CA GLU A 21 -12.20 8.72 -27.72
C GLU A 21 -12.81 9.55 -28.85
N ASP A 22 -13.93 9.11 -29.43
CA ASP A 22 -14.66 9.87 -30.45
C ASP A 22 -15.19 11.20 -29.88
N GLN A 23 -15.68 11.21 -28.63
CA GLN A 23 -16.16 12.42 -27.96
C GLN A 23 -15.04 13.42 -27.64
N LEU A 24 -13.83 12.94 -27.37
CA LEU A 24 -12.66 13.77 -27.07
C LEU A 24 -11.79 14.07 -28.31
N GLY A 25 -12.13 13.51 -29.48
CA GLY A 25 -11.31 13.65 -30.70
C GLY A 25 -9.94 12.98 -30.60
N LEU A 26 -9.81 11.93 -29.78
CA LEU A 26 -8.58 11.18 -29.58
C LEU A 26 -8.44 10.05 -30.62
N PRO A 27 -7.21 9.60 -30.94
CA PRO A 27 -7.02 8.46 -31.82
C PRO A 27 -7.60 7.18 -31.20
N ARG A 28 -8.32 6.41 -32.03
CA ARG A 28 -8.98 5.18 -31.60
C ARG A 28 -7.96 4.13 -31.17
N THR A 29 -8.16 3.56 -29.99
CA THR A 29 -7.34 2.45 -29.52
C THR A 29 -7.78 1.14 -30.17
N GLU A 30 -6.98 0.60 -31.10
CA GLU A 30 -7.32 -0.62 -31.85
C GLU A 30 -7.37 -1.89 -30.99
N SER A 31 -6.59 -1.98 -29.91
CA SER A 31 -6.59 -3.15 -29.02
C SER A 31 -5.98 -2.87 -27.64
N PHE A 32 -6.37 -3.67 -26.65
CA PHE A 32 -5.81 -3.63 -25.30
C PHE A 32 -5.12 -4.95 -24.95
N LYS A 33 -3.99 -4.85 -24.25
CA LYS A 33 -3.21 -6.01 -23.79
C LYS A 33 -3.94 -6.85 -22.73
N SER A 34 -4.92 -6.26 -22.02
CA SER A 34 -5.73 -6.94 -21.00
C SER A 34 -6.99 -6.15 -20.67
N LEU A 35 -7.99 -6.80 -20.05
CA LEU A 35 -9.19 -6.15 -19.51
C LEU A 35 -8.86 -5.05 -18.49
N GLY A 36 -7.82 -5.26 -17.67
CA GLY A 36 -7.37 -4.24 -16.73
C GLY A 36 -6.84 -2.97 -17.42
N ALA A 37 -6.10 -3.14 -18.53
CA ALA A 37 -5.63 -2.01 -19.33
C ALA A 37 -6.80 -1.25 -20.00
N ALA A 38 -7.78 -1.99 -20.52
CA ALA A 38 -9.00 -1.40 -21.10
C ALA A 38 -9.78 -0.59 -20.05
N ARG A 39 -9.98 -1.14 -18.85
CA ARG A 39 -10.69 -0.47 -17.75
C ARG A 39 -9.96 0.78 -17.26
N MET A 40 -8.63 0.75 -17.17
CA MET A 40 -7.83 1.92 -16.81
C MET A 40 -7.95 3.04 -17.84
N ARG A 41 -7.93 2.71 -19.14
CA ARG A 41 -8.14 3.68 -20.22
C ARG A 41 -9.54 4.29 -20.14
N ALA A 42 -10.56 3.46 -19.95
CA ALA A 42 -11.94 3.91 -19.78
C ALA A 42 -12.12 4.83 -18.57
N LEU A 43 -11.53 4.50 -17.41
CA LEU A 43 -11.58 5.37 -16.22
C LEU A 43 -10.90 6.73 -16.46
N LYS A 44 -9.76 6.73 -17.16
CA LYS A 44 -9.08 7.97 -17.53
C LYS A 44 -9.95 8.84 -18.44
N LEU A 45 -10.52 8.26 -19.50
CA LEU A 45 -11.42 8.98 -20.40
C LEU A 45 -12.67 9.48 -19.68
N GLN A 46 -13.27 8.69 -18.79
CA GLN A 46 -14.40 9.10 -17.97
C GLN A 46 -14.06 10.30 -17.07
N SER A 47 -12.83 10.39 -16.56
CA SER A 47 -12.36 11.55 -15.81
C SER A 47 -12.12 12.77 -16.71
N GLU A 48 -11.64 12.57 -17.94
CA GLU A 48 -11.43 13.65 -18.93
C GLU A 48 -12.75 14.22 -19.45
N LEU A 49 -13.78 13.38 -19.66
CA LEU A 49 -15.14 13.81 -20.03
C LEU A 49 -15.84 14.61 -18.92
N ASN A 50 -15.55 14.31 -17.65
CA ASN A 50 -16.21 14.95 -16.50
C ASN A 50 -15.48 16.20 -15.99
N GLN A 51 -14.34 16.57 -16.57
CA GLN A 51 -13.68 17.83 -16.24
C GLN A 51 -14.27 18.98 -17.05
N PRO A 52 -14.66 20.11 -16.43
CA PRO A 52 -15.01 21.32 -17.16
C PRO A 52 -13.77 21.81 -17.91
N GLN A 53 -13.86 21.91 -19.23
CA GLN A 53 -12.76 22.28 -20.12
C GLN A 53 -12.09 23.58 -19.66
N GLY A 54 -10.91 23.44 -19.06
CA GLY A 54 -10.07 24.52 -18.57
C GLY A 54 -8.63 24.24 -18.94
N ASN A 55 -8.33 24.45 -20.22
CA ASN A 55 -7.04 24.90 -20.77
C ASN A 55 -5.76 24.35 -20.11
N THR A 56 -5.06 23.44 -20.79
CA THR A 56 -3.63 23.65 -21.12
C THR A 56 -3.15 22.63 -22.15
N MET A 57 -2.72 23.16 -23.29
CA MET A 57 -1.69 22.56 -24.13
C MET A 57 -0.43 22.35 -23.29
N ILE A 58 0.07 21.11 -23.23
CA ILE A 58 1.52 20.81 -23.21
C ILE A 58 1.72 19.57 -24.07
N GLU A 59 2.34 19.78 -25.24
CA GLU A 59 2.89 18.73 -26.08
C GLU A 59 4.03 18.00 -25.36
N ASP A 60 4.16 16.72 -25.69
CA ASP A 60 5.39 15.93 -25.79
C ASP A 60 6.57 16.31 -24.88
N GLN A 61 6.89 15.40 -23.95
CA GLN A 61 8.23 14.85 -23.67
C GLN A 61 8.15 14.09 -22.33
N GLY A 62 8.72 12.90 -22.28
CA GLY A 62 8.53 11.93 -21.21
C GLY A 62 8.71 12.47 -19.79
N THR A 63 7.74 12.22 -18.93
CA THR A 63 7.91 12.14 -17.48
C THR A 63 6.70 11.40 -16.91
N ALA A 64 6.95 10.34 -16.16
CA ALA A 64 5.95 9.61 -15.41
C ALA A 64 5.32 10.54 -14.36
N PRO A 65 4.00 10.74 -14.32
CA PRO A 65 3.37 11.32 -13.16
C PRO A 65 3.25 10.26 -12.07
N ALA A 66 3.75 10.62 -10.89
CA ALA A 66 3.68 9.88 -9.65
C ALA A 66 2.24 9.43 -9.33
N PRO A 67 2.05 8.26 -8.69
CA PRO A 67 0.73 7.77 -8.33
C PRO A 67 0.15 8.61 -7.20
N GLU A 68 -0.80 9.49 -7.52
CA GLU A 68 -1.62 10.17 -6.54
C GLU A 68 -2.72 9.23 -6.04
N VAL A 69 -2.76 9.12 -4.72
CA VAL A 69 -3.51 8.26 -3.81
C VAL A 69 -4.95 7.96 -4.25
N ALA A 70 -5.20 6.73 -4.68
CA ALA A 70 -6.54 6.14 -4.73
C ALA A 70 -6.94 5.61 -3.34
N PRO A 71 -8.22 5.73 -2.92
CA PRO A 71 -8.66 5.31 -1.60
C PRO A 71 -8.43 3.82 -1.41
N GLU A 72 -7.88 3.48 -0.23
CA GLU A 72 -7.70 2.11 0.24
C GLU A 72 -9.02 1.35 0.15
N VAL A 73 -9.17 0.56 -0.92
CA VAL A 73 -10.04 -0.61 -0.87
C VAL A 73 -9.45 -1.46 0.25
N ALA A 74 -10.19 -1.57 1.36
CA ALA A 74 -9.95 -2.55 2.40
C ALA A 74 -10.06 -3.94 1.77
N VAL A 75 -8.97 -4.38 1.14
CA VAL A 75 -8.76 -5.75 0.75
C VAL A 75 -8.71 -6.50 2.06
N ASP A 76 -9.69 -7.38 2.26
CA ASP A 76 -9.67 -8.36 3.34
C ASP A 76 -8.37 -9.18 3.23
N LYS A 77 -7.38 -8.79 4.05
CA LYS A 77 -6.05 -9.40 4.13
C LYS A 77 -6.09 -10.76 4.84
N SER A 78 -7.26 -11.23 5.30
CA SER A 78 -7.41 -12.50 6.03
C SER A 78 -6.98 -13.70 5.19
N LYS A 79 -7.11 -13.63 3.85
CA LYS A 79 -6.60 -14.71 2.97
C LYS A 79 -5.08 -14.76 2.84
N TYR A 80 -4.36 -13.72 3.28
CA TYR A 80 -2.89 -13.68 3.32
C TYR A 80 -2.33 -13.81 4.75
N ASP A 81 -3.20 -13.83 5.75
CA ASP A 81 -2.84 -14.12 7.13
C ASP A 81 -2.59 -15.63 7.28
N THR A 82 -1.35 -16.01 6.96
CA THR A 82 -0.83 -17.35 7.22
C THR A 82 -0.08 -17.41 8.55
N SER A 83 -0.25 -16.41 9.43
CA SER A 83 0.40 -16.39 10.74
C SER A 83 -0.02 -17.61 11.58
N ALA A 84 -1.25 -18.10 11.40
CA ALA A 84 -1.78 -19.27 12.08
C ALA A 84 -1.22 -20.63 11.60
N ARG A 85 -0.48 -20.68 10.46
CA ARG A 85 0.18 -21.91 9.96
C ARG A 85 1.71 -21.89 10.09
N ARG A 86 2.29 -20.79 10.58
CA ARG A 86 3.73 -20.61 10.63
C ARG A 86 4.21 -21.00 12.03
N GLY A 87 4.81 -22.18 12.13
CA GLY A 87 5.63 -22.55 13.29
C GLY A 87 6.76 -21.53 13.52
N PRO A 88 7.59 -21.72 14.56
CA PRO A 88 8.51 -20.72 15.11
C PRO A 88 9.62 -20.23 14.14
N ASN A 89 9.66 -20.73 12.91
CA ASN A 89 10.66 -20.41 11.91
C ASN A 89 10.08 -19.53 10.81
N LEU A 90 10.63 -18.31 10.71
CA LEU A 90 10.45 -17.27 9.70
C LEU A 90 9.75 -17.78 8.41
N GLY A 91 8.51 -17.33 8.17
CA GLY A 91 7.76 -17.75 6.99
C GLY A 91 8.42 -17.38 5.65
N THR A 92 7.91 -17.93 4.55
CA THR A 92 8.50 -17.88 3.19
C THR A 92 9.00 -16.51 2.76
N GLY A 93 8.24 -15.44 3.03
CA GLY A 93 8.63 -14.08 2.69
C GLY A 93 9.84 -13.55 3.48
N ALA A 94 9.98 -13.92 4.74
CA ALA A 94 11.12 -13.51 5.56
C ALA A 94 12.40 -14.26 5.15
N TYR A 95 12.28 -15.57 4.88
CA TYR A 95 13.36 -16.37 4.31
C TYR A 95 13.81 -15.84 2.94
N ALA A 96 12.86 -15.55 2.04
CA ALA A 96 13.15 -14.98 0.73
C ALA A 96 13.91 -13.65 0.83
N LYS A 97 13.45 -12.72 1.68
CA LYS A 97 14.11 -11.43 1.90
C LYS A 97 15.53 -11.59 2.44
N GLN A 98 15.77 -12.53 3.34
CA GLN A 98 17.11 -12.83 3.84
C GLN A 98 18.04 -13.30 2.72
N ARG A 99 17.64 -14.30 1.94
CA ARG A 99 18.45 -14.82 0.83
C ARG A 99 18.70 -13.76 -0.26
N ILE A 100 17.77 -12.84 -0.45
CA ILE A 100 17.95 -11.67 -1.33
C ILE A 100 19.06 -10.74 -0.81
N ARG A 101 19.11 -10.48 0.51
CA ARG A 101 20.16 -9.65 1.12
C ARG A 101 21.53 -10.33 1.04
N GLU A 102 21.57 -11.65 1.12
CA GLU A 102 22.77 -12.47 0.92
C GLU A 102 23.24 -12.54 -0.55
N GLY A 103 22.47 -11.96 -1.49
CA GLY A 103 22.86 -11.85 -2.91
C GLY A 103 22.48 -13.05 -3.78
N ALA A 104 21.64 -13.98 -3.28
CA ALA A 104 21.23 -15.15 -4.05
C ALA A 104 20.40 -14.80 -5.30
N ASP A 105 20.49 -15.65 -6.34
CA ASP A 105 19.70 -15.52 -7.56
C ASP A 105 18.25 -16.00 -7.35
N ASN A 106 17.33 -15.46 -8.14
CA ASN A 106 15.90 -15.73 -8.04
C ASN A 106 15.56 -17.22 -8.22
N LYS A 107 16.28 -17.92 -9.11
CA LYS A 107 16.04 -19.34 -9.36
C LYS A 107 16.45 -20.19 -8.15
N THR A 108 17.58 -19.86 -7.54
CA THR A 108 18.10 -20.53 -6.34
C THR A 108 17.15 -20.34 -5.15
N ILE A 109 16.68 -19.11 -4.94
CA ILE A 109 15.74 -18.79 -3.85
C ILE A 109 14.43 -19.57 -4.00
N LEU A 110 13.90 -19.68 -5.23
CA LEU A 110 12.68 -20.45 -5.49
C LEU A 110 12.86 -21.94 -5.24
N ALA A 111 13.99 -22.51 -5.66
CA ALA A 111 14.28 -23.92 -5.42
C ALA A 111 14.30 -24.23 -3.92
N GLU A 112 15.02 -23.42 -3.14
CA GLU A 112 15.11 -23.59 -1.68
C GLU A 112 13.79 -23.37 -0.96
N ILE A 113 12.95 -22.43 -1.42
CA ILE A 113 11.63 -22.20 -0.83
C ILE A 113 10.71 -23.38 -1.12
N ARG A 114 10.77 -24.00 -2.29
CA ARG A 114 9.99 -25.19 -2.59
C ARG A 114 10.42 -26.40 -1.77
N GLU A 115 11.71 -26.50 -1.48
CA GLU A 115 12.25 -27.57 -0.63
C GLU A 115 11.87 -27.37 0.85
N LYS A 116 12.02 -26.15 1.38
CA LYS A 116 11.74 -25.83 2.79
C LYS A 116 10.26 -25.60 3.09
N PHE A 117 9.51 -25.12 2.10
CA PHE A 117 8.09 -24.76 2.23
C PHE A 117 7.29 -25.32 1.05
N PRO A 118 7.08 -26.65 0.99
CA PRO A 118 6.37 -27.29 -0.12
C PRO A 118 4.89 -26.87 -0.22
N ASP A 119 4.26 -26.44 0.89
CA ASP A 119 2.88 -25.90 0.91
C ASP A 119 2.81 -24.44 0.44
N ALA A 120 3.95 -23.78 0.18
CA ALA A 120 3.98 -22.38 -0.23
C ALA A 120 3.90 -22.23 -1.75
N ASN A 121 2.83 -21.59 -2.22
CA ASN A 121 2.66 -21.17 -3.62
C ASN A 121 3.53 -19.94 -3.99
N THR A 122 4.83 -19.99 -3.67
CA THR A 122 5.77 -18.91 -3.98
C THR A 122 6.15 -18.95 -5.46
N SER A 123 5.94 -17.85 -6.16
CA SER A 123 6.24 -17.70 -7.59
C SER A 123 7.43 -16.77 -7.83
N ALA A 124 7.99 -16.78 -9.05
CA ALA A 124 9.04 -15.84 -9.43
C ALA A 124 8.63 -14.38 -9.23
N SER A 125 7.35 -14.05 -9.47
CA SER A 125 6.78 -12.74 -9.21
C SER A 125 6.84 -12.35 -7.72
N SER A 126 6.60 -13.31 -6.82
CA SER A 126 6.72 -13.10 -5.38
C SER A 126 8.15 -12.75 -4.97
N ILE A 127 9.16 -13.42 -5.55
CA ILE A 127 10.57 -13.12 -5.30
C ILE A 127 10.96 -11.75 -5.85
N ALA A 128 10.50 -11.38 -7.05
CA ALA A 128 10.72 -10.06 -7.62
C ALA A 128 10.11 -8.94 -6.73
N PHE A 129 8.91 -9.17 -6.19
CA PHE A 129 8.30 -8.27 -5.21
C PHE A 129 9.18 -8.11 -3.96
N TYR A 130 9.68 -9.21 -3.40
CA TYR A 130 10.56 -9.14 -2.23
C TYR A 130 11.89 -8.43 -2.53
N ARG A 131 12.47 -8.58 -3.74
CA ARG A 131 13.66 -7.81 -4.13
C ARG A 131 13.39 -6.33 -4.16
N ASN A 132 12.27 -5.90 -4.72
CA ASN A 132 11.89 -4.50 -4.74
C ASN A 132 11.60 -3.96 -3.33
N ALA A 133 11.00 -4.78 -2.46
CA ALA A 133 10.78 -4.43 -1.06
C ALA A 133 12.11 -4.23 -0.29
N VAL A 134 13.07 -5.16 -0.45
CA VAL A 134 14.41 -5.05 0.16
C VAL A 134 15.15 -3.83 -0.40
N LYS A 135 15.05 -3.57 -1.71
CA LYS A 135 15.62 -2.36 -2.32
C LYS A 135 15.05 -1.09 -1.70
N LYS A 136 13.73 -0.98 -1.56
CA LYS A 136 13.08 0.18 -0.91
C LYS A 136 13.50 0.34 0.55
N GLU A 137 13.63 -0.76 1.27
CA GLU A 137 14.13 -0.76 2.66
C GLU A 137 15.61 -0.34 2.75
N SER A 138 16.40 -0.61 1.71
CA SER A 138 17.80 -0.17 1.60
C SER A 138 18.00 1.23 1.05
N VAL A 139 16.94 1.89 0.53
CA VAL A 139 17.01 3.32 0.22
C VAL A 139 16.98 4.04 1.57
N PRO A 140 18.02 4.80 1.93
CA PRO A 140 17.98 5.57 3.17
C PRO A 140 16.74 6.47 3.12
N LYS A 141 15.96 6.48 4.22
CA LYS A 141 14.77 7.34 4.30
C LYS A 141 15.20 8.77 3.95
N THR A 142 14.35 9.50 3.26
CA THR A 142 14.63 10.91 2.95
C THR A 142 14.74 11.71 4.25
N GLY A 143 15.49 12.82 4.25
CA GLY A 143 15.67 13.65 5.45
C GLY A 143 14.33 14.13 6.06
N ASP A 144 13.30 14.28 5.24
CA ASP A 144 11.94 14.62 5.66
C ASP A 144 11.23 13.47 6.37
N GLU A 145 11.41 12.23 5.93
CA GLU A 145 10.86 11.04 6.59
C GLU A 145 11.50 10.82 7.96
N TYR A 146 12.80 11.06 8.11
CA TYR A 146 13.46 11.03 9.43
C TYR A 146 12.95 12.13 10.37
N ARG A 147 12.71 13.34 9.86
CA ARG A 147 12.13 14.45 10.65
C ARG A 147 10.70 14.16 11.07
N ALA A 148 9.88 13.58 10.18
CA ALA A 148 8.50 13.21 10.48
C ALA A 148 8.41 12.09 11.53
N GLU A 149 9.30 11.10 11.48
CA GLU A 149 9.33 10.01 12.46
C GLU A 149 9.88 10.47 13.82
N ALA A 150 10.87 11.36 13.83
CA ALA A 150 11.35 11.99 15.06
C ALA A 150 10.29 12.88 15.73
N ALA A 151 9.45 13.57 14.95
CA ALA A 151 8.33 14.36 15.48
C ALA A 151 7.28 13.46 16.15
N LYS A 152 6.90 12.35 15.50
CA LYS A 152 5.97 11.36 16.06
C LYS A 152 6.49 10.71 17.35
N MET A 153 7.79 10.41 17.41
CA MET A 153 8.41 9.86 18.62
C MET A 153 8.43 10.87 19.77
N ARG A 154 8.61 12.17 19.49
CA ARG A 154 8.52 13.22 20.52
C ARG A 154 7.10 13.42 21.02
N GLU A 155 6.11 13.36 20.13
CA GLU A 155 4.69 13.46 20.50
C GLU A 155 4.28 12.28 21.38
N LEU A 156 4.69 11.07 21.02
CA LEU A 156 4.44 9.86 21.82
C LEU A 156 5.15 9.90 23.18
N ALA A 157 6.37 10.47 23.25
CA ALA A 157 7.07 10.68 24.50
C ALA A 157 6.34 11.68 25.42
N LEU A 158 5.87 12.80 24.87
CA LEU A 158 5.06 13.78 25.60
C LEU A 158 3.73 13.17 26.12
N GLU A 159 3.09 12.31 25.34
CA GLU A 159 1.86 11.64 25.76
C GLU A 159 2.11 10.62 26.88
N LEU A 160 3.23 9.92 26.85
CA LEU A 160 3.65 9.00 27.92
C LEU A 160 3.99 9.76 29.21
N ASP A 161 4.72 10.87 29.12
CA ASP A 161 5.05 11.70 30.29
C ASP A 161 3.78 12.32 30.90
N ALA A 162 2.83 12.79 30.07
CA ALA A 162 1.56 13.31 30.56
C ALA A 162 0.71 12.24 31.26
N LYS A 163 0.71 11.00 30.75
CA LYS A 163 0.03 9.87 31.39
C LYS A 163 0.71 9.44 32.69
N ALA A 164 2.04 9.53 32.77
CA ALA A 164 2.78 9.26 34.01
C ALA A 164 2.44 10.30 35.09
N GLN A 165 2.44 11.59 34.74
CA GLN A 165 2.09 12.66 35.68
C GLN A 165 0.63 12.58 36.17
N ALA A 166 -0.31 12.23 35.28
CA ALA A 166 -1.69 12.01 35.66
C ALA A 166 -1.88 10.79 36.58
N ALA A 167 -1.05 9.74 36.42
CA ALA A 167 -1.05 8.58 37.31
C ALA A 167 -0.46 8.92 38.69
N ASP A 168 0.60 9.72 38.75
CA ASP A 168 1.19 10.20 40.01
C ASP A 168 0.24 11.16 40.76
N GLU A 169 -0.46 12.07 40.07
CA GLU A 169 -1.49 12.91 40.71
C GLU A 169 -2.71 12.11 41.18
N ALA A 170 -3.11 11.07 40.44
CA ALA A 170 -4.18 10.18 40.86
C ALA A 170 -3.78 9.34 42.09
N ALA A 171 -2.53 8.89 42.15
CA ALA A 171 -1.98 8.19 43.31
C ALA A 171 -1.85 9.12 44.53
N ALA A 172 -1.44 10.38 44.34
CA ALA A 172 -1.38 11.38 45.41
C ALA A 172 -2.77 11.73 45.97
N LYS A 173 -3.79 11.90 45.11
CA LYS A 173 -5.17 12.14 45.55
C LYS A 173 -5.82 10.94 46.23
N ALA A 174 -5.47 9.71 45.82
CA ALA A 174 -5.92 8.49 46.48
C ALA A 174 -5.30 8.32 47.88
N ALA A 175 -4.03 8.75 48.06
CA ALA A 175 -3.37 8.74 49.36
C ALA A 175 -3.96 9.78 50.33
N GLU A 176 -4.37 10.96 49.84
CA GLU A 176 -4.99 12.00 50.67
C GLU A 176 -6.42 11.64 51.13
N GLN A 177 -7.20 10.94 50.30
CA GLN A 177 -8.53 10.43 50.69
C GLN A 177 -8.47 9.24 51.68
N ALA A 178 -7.36 8.50 51.74
CA ALA A 178 -7.15 7.44 52.71
C ALA A 178 -6.66 7.96 54.08
N ALA A 179 -6.28 9.25 54.18
CA ALA A 179 -5.76 9.88 55.38
C ALA A 179 -6.76 10.82 56.07
N ALA A 180 -8.05 10.80 55.71
CA ALA A 180 -9.09 11.43 56.52
C ALA A 180 -9.45 10.49 57.70
N PRO A 181 -8.99 10.77 58.94
CA PRO A 181 -9.33 9.97 60.08
C PRO A 181 -10.81 10.17 60.44
N ALA A 182 -11.40 9.11 60.96
CA ALA A 182 -12.59 9.16 61.78
C ALA A 182 -12.46 10.25 62.86
N ALA A 183 -13.30 11.28 62.77
CA ALA A 183 -13.70 12.22 63.80
C ALA A 183 -14.98 12.85 63.25
N GLU A 184 -16.14 12.87 63.90
CA GLU A 184 -16.62 12.56 65.25
C GLU A 184 -18.13 12.33 65.12
#